data_AF-A0A6N7S3G9-F1
#
_entry.id   AF-A0A6N7S3G9-F1
#
_cell.length_a   1.000
_cell.length_b   1.000
_cell.length_c   1.000
_cell.angle_alpha   90.00
_cell.angle_beta   90.00
_cell.angle_gamma   90.00
#
_symmetry.space_group_name_H-M   'P 1'
#
loop_
_entity.id
_entity.type
_entity.pdbx_description
1 polymer ?
#
loop_
_entity_poly.entity_id
_entity_poly.type
_entity_poly.pdbx_seq_one_letter_code
_entity_poly.pdbx_strand_id
1 'polypeptide(L)'
;MEDFNLVLNSLAIPYDIVLYLKMRMSFFENKLPHFFINEVSESVTTFARIDDERGLIDYYIAMMNGNKYISEDAMKGFRFVIKNFSDRLIREADYQPEMYKEVLECLIKSNRNTVHDFMLRWQICVEHCMRNEETIHHFLIDSVNDVGYLFFTQKLLIKDKDYIDFVISLFKYKFKKQNVIGVVFHMLEDKNYSVEWIYESYEYTQDGAMDEILQEEPLWNNAKMLDN
;
A
#
# COMPACT_ATOMS: atom_id res chain seq x y z
N MET A 1 -23.47 8.17 18.65
CA MET A 1 -23.25 9.35 17.76
C MET A 1 -22.12 10.24 18.28
N GLU A 2 -21.95 10.43 19.60
CA GLU A 2 -20.76 11.10 20.15
C GLU A 2 -19.44 10.37 19.79
N ASP A 3 -19.49 9.04 19.78
CA ASP A 3 -18.38 8.17 19.40
C ASP A 3 -17.92 8.35 17.95
N PHE A 4 -18.86 8.46 17.01
CA PHE A 4 -18.55 8.71 15.60
C PHE A 4 -17.86 10.07 15.41
N ASN A 5 -18.35 11.12 16.09
CA ASN A 5 -17.74 12.45 16.02
C ASN A 5 -16.30 12.48 16.55
N LEU A 6 -15.99 11.69 17.58
CA LEU A 6 -14.63 11.57 18.10
C LEU A 6 -13.71 10.83 17.11
N VAL A 7 -14.21 9.79 16.46
CA VAL A 7 -13.46 9.03 15.44
C VAL A 7 -13.18 9.87 14.19
N LEU A 8 -14.11 10.74 13.77
CA LEU A 8 -13.93 11.60 12.60
C LEU A 8 -12.61 12.38 12.62
N ASN A 9 -12.18 12.85 13.80
CA ASN A 9 -10.94 13.61 13.95
C ASN A 9 -9.66 12.74 13.78
N SER A 10 -9.80 11.43 13.87
CA SER A 10 -8.70 10.47 13.76
C SER A 10 -8.63 9.76 12.39
N LEU A 11 -9.65 9.92 11.54
CA LEU A 11 -9.70 9.32 10.21
C LEU A 11 -8.70 10.03 9.29
N ALA A 12 -7.67 9.30 8.85
CA ALA A 12 -6.63 9.82 7.96
C ALA A 12 -6.69 9.21 6.56
N ILE A 13 -7.14 7.95 6.45
CA ILE A 13 -7.24 7.18 5.21
C ILE A 13 -8.57 6.41 5.13
N PRO A 14 -9.02 5.99 3.92
CA PRO A 14 -10.28 5.25 3.78
C PRO A 14 -10.36 3.98 4.64
N TYR A 15 -9.24 3.27 4.80
CA TYR A 15 -9.16 2.07 5.65
C TYR A 15 -9.58 2.33 7.10
N ASP A 16 -9.29 3.51 7.66
CA ASP A 16 -9.60 3.86 9.05
C ASP A 16 -11.10 3.79 9.33
N ILE A 17 -11.93 4.14 8.33
CA ILE A 17 -13.40 4.07 8.40
C ILE A 17 -13.84 2.61 8.44
N VAL A 18 -13.32 1.80 7.51
CA VAL A 18 -13.66 0.38 7.41
C VAL A 18 -13.27 -0.37 8.68
N LEU A 19 -12.08 -0.10 9.21
CA LEU A 19 -11.60 -0.67 10.46
C LEU A 19 -12.54 -0.31 11.62
N TYR A 20 -12.86 0.99 11.78
CA TYR A 20 -13.77 1.44 12.83
C TYR A 20 -15.14 0.78 12.74
N LEU A 21 -15.74 0.71 11.54
CA LEU A 21 -17.05 0.09 11.34
C LEU A 21 -17.02 -1.42 11.66
N LYS A 22 -15.97 -2.14 11.27
CA LYS A 22 -15.78 -3.56 11.63
C LYS A 22 -15.66 -3.74 13.13
N MET A 23 -14.87 -2.91 13.81
CA MET A 23 -14.70 -2.95 15.26
C MET A 23 -16.02 -2.68 15.98
N ARG A 24 -16.79 -1.70 15.49
CA ARG A 24 -18.11 -1.37 16.02
C ARG A 24 -19.11 -2.51 15.87
N MET A 25 -19.13 -3.19 14.72
CA MET A 25 -19.94 -4.40 14.55
C MET A 25 -19.54 -5.49 15.55
N SER A 26 -18.24 -5.79 15.66
CA SER A 26 -17.73 -6.78 16.62
C SER A 26 -18.06 -6.44 18.07
N PHE A 27 -18.09 -5.15 18.43
CA PHE A 27 -18.51 -4.68 19.74
C PHE A 27 -19.97 -5.06 20.03
N PHE A 28 -20.91 -4.74 19.12
CA PHE A 28 -22.33 -5.10 19.28
C PHE A 28 -22.58 -6.61 19.25
N GLU A 29 -21.73 -7.36 18.56
CA GLU A 29 -21.78 -8.83 18.52
C GLU A 29 -21.10 -9.49 19.75
N ASN A 30 -20.59 -8.71 20.71
CA ASN A 30 -19.83 -9.19 21.87
C ASN A 30 -18.64 -10.08 21.50
N LYS A 31 -17.97 -9.76 20.38
CA LYS A 31 -16.78 -10.48 19.88
C LYS A 31 -15.46 -9.82 20.27
N LEU A 32 -15.50 -8.63 20.87
CA LEU A 32 -14.31 -7.96 21.37
C LEU A 32 -13.95 -8.45 22.77
N PRO A 33 -12.65 -8.46 23.12
CA PRO A 33 -12.24 -8.77 24.48
C PRO A 33 -12.66 -7.63 25.44
N HIS A 34 -12.90 -7.95 26.71
CA HIS A 34 -13.18 -6.92 27.73
C HIS A 34 -11.98 -6.00 27.99
N PHE A 35 -10.76 -6.51 27.78
CA PHE A 35 -9.52 -5.79 27.98
C PHE A 35 -8.57 -6.05 26.81
N PHE A 36 -7.92 -5.00 26.36
CA PHE A 36 -6.88 -5.02 25.34
C PHE A 36 -5.61 -4.39 25.89
N ILE A 37 -4.47 -5.03 25.64
CA ILE A 37 -3.14 -4.52 25.99
C ILE A 37 -2.31 -4.64 24.72
N ASN A 38 -1.62 -3.57 24.34
CA ASN A 38 -0.76 -3.53 23.18
C ASN A 38 0.55 -2.85 23.51
N GLU A 39 1.64 -3.59 23.30
CA GLU A 39 3.01 -3.11 23.43
C GLU A 39 3.40 -2.44 22.12
N VAL A 40 3.38 -1.11 22.10
CA VAL A 40 3.68 -0.30 20.91
C VAL A 40 5.19 -0.17 20.71
N SER A 41 5.95 -0.12 21.82
CA SER A 41 7.41 -0.11 21.82
C SER A 41 7.93 -0.61 23.17
N GLU A 42 9.26 -0.74 23.32
CA GLU A 42 9.91 -1.05 24.60
C GLU A 42 9.52 -0.09 25.75
N SER A 43 9.03 1.12 25.44
CA SER A 43 8.68 2.15 26.42
C SER A 43 7.21 2.57 26.42
N VAL A 44 6.39 2.06 25.49
CA VAL A 44 4.99 2.47 25.34
C VAL A 44 4.09 1.24 25.29
N THR A 45 3.26 1.08 26.33
CA THR A 45 2.15 0.12 26.36
C THR A 45 0.84 0.90 26.38
N THR A 46 -0.07 0.53 25.51
CA THR A 46 -1.44 1.04 25.50
C THR A 46 -2.38 -0.02 26.08
N PHE A 47 -3.39 0.43 26.83
CA PHE A 47 -4.42 -0.44 27.38
C PHE A 47 -5.81 0.17 27.11
N ALA A 48 -6.79 -0.68 26.81
CA ALA A 48 -8.16 -0.27 26.63
C ALA A 48 -9.09 -1.26 27.32
N ARG A 49 -10.11 -0.73 28.01
CA ARG A 49 -11.19 -1.50 28.63
C ARG A 49 -12.44 -1.28 27.78
N ILE A 50 -13.02 -2.35 27.25
CA ILE A 50 -13.99 -2.30 26.15
C ILE A 50 -15.38 -2.70 26.65
N ASP A 51 -15.89 -1.98 27.66
CA ASP A 51 -17.20 -2.28 28.25
C ASP A 51 -18.33 -1.41 27.69
N ASP A 52 -17.99 -0.30 27.03
CA ASP A 52 -18.94 0.67 26.49
C ASP A 52 -18.41 1.31 25.18
N GLU A 53 -19.21 2.19 24.58
CA GLU A 53 -18.82 2.90 23.34
C GLU A 53 -17.56 3.77 23.51
N ARG A 54 -17.26 4.27 24.72
CA ARG A 54 -16.03 5.05 24.96
C ARG A 54 -14.81 4.13 25.00
N GLY A 55 -14.94 2.98 25.66
CA GLY A 55 -13.94 1.92 25.66
C GLY A 55 -13.61 1.39 24.27
N LEU A 56 -14.61 1.33 23.37
CA LEU A 56 -14.40 1.02 21.96
C LEU A 56 -13.55 2.08 21.24
N ILE A 57 -13.74 3.37 21.54
CA ILE A 57 -12.93 4.45 20.97
C ILE A 57 -11.50 4.36 21.49
N ASP A 58 -11.31 4.17 22.79
CA ASP A 58 -9.98 4.01 23.40
C ASP A 58 -9.26 2.81 22.79
N TYR A 59 -9.98 1.71 22.54
CA TYR A 59 -9.46 0.53 21.85
C TYR A 59 -9.07 0.83 20.40
N TYR A 60 -9.92 1.54 19.66
CA TYR A 60 -9.61 1.98 18.30
C TYR A 60 -8.34 2.85 18.28
N ILE A 61 -8.25 3.86 19.13
CA ILE A 61 -7.08 4.75 19.21
C ILE A 61 -5.82 3.96 19.60
N ALA A 62 -5.90 3.04 20.56
CA ALA A 62 -4.79 2.17 20.95
C ALA A 62 -4.29 1.29 19.79
N MET A 63 -5.20 0.74 18.99
CA MET A 63 -4.87 0.01 17.76
C MET A 63 -4.22 0.91 16.71
N MET A 64 -4.69 2.16 16.55
CA MET A 64 -4.12 3.09 15.59
C MET A 64 -2.72 3.55 15.98
N ASN A 65 -2.49 3.81 17.27
CA ASN A 65 -1.21 4.25 17.84
C ASN A 65 -0.18 3.12 17.95
N GLY A 66 -0.61 1.86 17.89
CA GLY A 66 0.26 0.68 17.82
C GLY A 66 0.98 0.49 16.48
N ASN A 67 0.63 1.29 15.47
CA ASN A 67 1.30 1.26 14.17
C ASN A 67 2.55 2.14 14.20
N LYS A 68 3.54 1.87 13.33
CA LYS A 68 4.72 2.73 13.15
C LYS A 68 4.28 4.19 13.03
N TYR A 69 4.97 5.12 13.70
CA TYR A 69 4.63 6.54 13.59
C TYR A 69 4.63 6.94 12.10
N ILE A 70 3.48 7.40 11.61
CA ILE A 70 3.36 7.85 10.23
C ILE A 70 3.29 9.36 10.23
N SER A 71 4.19 9.99 9.48
CA SER A 71 4.16 11.44 9.34
C SER A 71 2.85 11.89 8.70
N GLU A 72 2.35 13.04 9.16
CA GLU A 72 1.16 13.66 8.59
C GLU A 72 1.35 13.95 7.09
N ASP A 73 2.59 14.22 6.67
CA ASP A 73 2.97 14.44 5.28
C ASP A 73 2.84 13.18 4.43
N ALA A 74 3.22 12.00 4.94
CA ALA A 74 3.01 10.73 4.24
C ALA A 74 1.51 10.47 4.06
N MET A 75 0.69 10.72 5.09
CA MET A 75 -0.77 10.62 5.00
C MET A 75 -1.37 11.59 3.98
N LYS A 76 -0.91 12.85 3.96
CA LYS A 76 -1.33 13.85 2.96
C LYS A 76 -0.92 13.44 1.54
N GLY A 77 0.31 12.96 1.38
CA GLY A 77 0.84 12.47 0.10
C GLY A 77 0.03 11.30 -0.43
N PHE A 78 -0.30 10.32 0.41
CA PHE A 78 -1.10 9.17 -0.01
C PHE A 78 -2.52 9.57 -0.43
N ARG A 79 -3.17 10.48 0.32
CA ARG A 79 -4.47 11.04 -0.09
C ARG A 79 -4.38 11.76 -1.44
N PHE A 80 -3.29 12.47 -1.69
CA PHE A 80 -3.04 13.10 -2.99
C PHE A 80 -2.92 12.06 -4.10
N VAL A 81 -2.17 10.96 -3.88
CA VAL A 81 -2.07 9.85 -4.84
C VAL A 81 -3.45 9.28 -5.18
N ILE A 82 -4.25 8.91 -4.16
CA ILE A 82 -5.63 8.38 -4.37
C ILE A 82 -6.50 9.38 -5.14
N LYS A 83 -6.44 10.66 -4.78
CA LYS A 83 -7.26 11.69 -5.42
C LYS A 83 -6.90 11.87 -6.88
N ASN A 84 -5.61 12.01 -7.21
CA ASN A 84 -5.18 12.16 -8.60
C ASN A 84 -5.49 10.90 -9.42
N PHE A 85 -5.34 9.72 -8.83
CA PHE A 85 -5.69 8.47 -9.48
C PHE A 85 -7.19 8.39 -9.79
N SER A 86 -8.04 8.74 -8.82
CA SER A 86 -9.50 8.84 -9.00
C SER A 86 -9.89 9.88 -10.06
N ASP A 87 -9.24 11.05 -10.05
CA ASP A 87 -9.49 12.11 -11.02
C ASP A 87 -9.09 11.68 -12.45
N ARG A 88 -8.02 10.88 -12.59
CA ARG A 88 -7.61 10.27 -13.87
C ARG A 88 -8.60 9.22 -14.35
N LEU A 89 -9.09 8.34 -13.47
CA LEU A 89 -10.15 7.38 -13.82
C LEU A 89 -11.38 8.09 -14.42
N ILE A 90 -11.79 9.24 -13.87
CA ILE A 90 -12.94 10.01 -14.38
C ILE A 90 -12.64 10.63 -15.75
N ARG A 91 -11.40 11.06 -16.00
CA ARG A 91 -10.99 11.76 -17.24
C ARG A 91 -10.58 10.82 -18.38
N GLU A 92 -10.03 9.67 -18.04
CA GLU A 92 -9.47 8.66 -18.96
C GLU A 92 -10.33 7.38 -18.97
N ALA A 93 -11.59 7.49 -18.53
CA ALA A 93 -12.55 6.40 -18.36
C ALA A 93 -12.71 5.48 -19.59
N ASP A 94 -12.29 5.94 -20.76
CA ASP A 94 -12.38 5.22 -22.03
C ASP A 94 -11.25 4.21 -22.29
N TYR A 95 -10.15 4.21 -21.52
CA TYR A 95 -8.97 3.39 -21.86
C TYR A 95 -8.90 2.03 -21.14
N GLN A 96 -9.04 1.95 -19.80
CA GLN A 96 -9.02 0.69 -19.01
C GLN A 96 -9.71 0.81 -17.62
N PRO A 97 -11.04 0.95 -17.55
CA PRO A 97 -11.74 1.25 -16.30
C PRO A 97 -11.64 0.14 -15.23
N GLU A 98 -11.57 -1.13 -15.64
CA GLU A 98 -11.43 -2.27 -14.73
C GLU A 98 -10.10 -2.22 -13.98
N MET A 99 -8.99 -1.99 -14.69
CA MET A 99 -7.65 -1.85 -14.09
C MET A 99 -7.62 -0.76 -13.02
N TYR A 100 -8.13 0.43 -13.35
CA TYR A 100 -8.18 1.56 -12.42
C TYR A 100 -9.06 1.25 -11.20
N LYS A 101 -10.18 0.54 -11.39
CA LYS A 101 -11.03 0.14 -10.26
C LYS A 101 -10.29 -0.81 -9.31
N GLU A 102 -9.62 -1.83 -9.84
CA GLU A 102 -8.88 -2.81 -9.04
C GLU A 102 -7.71 -2.17 -8.27
N VAL A 103 -6.94 -1.31 -8.93
CA VAL A 103 -5.84 -0.56 -8.29
C VAL A 103 -6.38 0.35 -7.19
N LEU A 104 -7.47 1.08 -7.45
CA LEU A 104 -8.07 1.95 -6.44
C LEU A 104 -8.58 1.13 -5.24
N GLU A 105 -9.18 -0.03 -5.49
CA GLU A 105 -9.64 -0.94 -4.44
C GLU A 105 -8.49 -1.43 -3.54
N CYS A 106 -7.32 -1.73 -4.13
CA CYS A 106 -6.11 -2.07 -3.38
C CYS A 106 -5.61 -0.89 -2.53
N LEU A 107 -5.57 0.31 -3.10
CA LEU A 107 -5.10 1.51 -2.40
C LEU A 107 -6.01 1.89 -1.21
N ILE A 108 -7.33 1.85 -1.37
CA ILE A 108 -8.27 2.23 -0.29
C ILE A 108 -8.29 1.22 0.87
N LYS A 109 -7.94 -0.04 0.61
CA LYS A 109 -7.82 -1.10 1.61
C LYS A 109 -6.46 -1.12 2.32
N SER A 110 -5.50 -0.33 1.86
CA SER A 110 -4.17 -0.26 2.44
C SER A 110 -4.24 0.26 3.88
N ASN A 111 -3.74 -0.52 4.83
CA ASN A 111 -3.68 -0.11 6.23
C ASN A 111 -2.59 0.95 6.43
N ARG A 112 -2.52 1.52 7.64
CA ARG A 112 -1.56 2.57 7.97
C ARG A 112 -0.09 2.16 7.70
N ASN A 113 0.35 0.98 8.12
CA ASN A 113 1.73 0.52 7.85
C ASN A 113 2.01 0.41 6.35
N THR A 114 1.09 -0.20 5.59
CA THR A 114 1.18 -0.28 4.12
C THR A 114 1.30 1.12 3.51
N VAL A 115 0.49 2.09 3.96
CA VAL A 115 0.55 3.48 3.46
C VAL A 115 1.89 4.13 3.76
N HIS A 116 2.42 3.96 4.97
CA HIS A 116 3.73 4.48 5.32
C HIS A 116 4.83 3.94 4.40
N ASP A 117 4.90 2.61 4.27
CA ASP A 117 5.89 1.96 3.42
C ASP A 117 5.73 2.35 1.95
N PHE A 118 4.50 2.41 1.46
CA PHE A 118 4.19 2.86 0.10
C PHE A 118 4.75 4.26 -0.15
N MET A 119 4.49 5.20 0.76
CA MET A 119 4.95 6.58 0.61
C MET A 119 6.48 6.71 0.74
N LEU A 120 7.12 5.85 1.52
CA LEU A 120 8.58 5.78 1.57
C LEU A 120 9.16 5.38 0.19
N ARG A 121 8.62 4.34 -0.45
CA ARG A 121 9.07 3.92 -1.80
C ARG A 121 8.75 4.98 -2.84
N TRP A 122 7.56 5.60 -2.76
CA TRP A 122 7.20 6.74 -3.60
C TRP A 122 8.25 7.85 -3.52
N GLN A 123 8.62 8.27 -2.31
CA GLN A 123 9.63 9.32 -2.12
C GLN A 123 10.98 8.91 -2.71
N ILE A 124 11.42 7.67 -2.48
CA ILE A 124 12.68 7.16 -3.04
C ILE A 124 12.65 7.21 -4.59
N CYS A 125 11.54 6.82 -5.22
CA CYS A 125 11.39 6.92 -6.67
C CYS A 125 11.42 8.36 -7.16
N VAL A 126 10.77 9.28 -6.46
CA VAL A 126 10.88 10.72 -6.77
C VAL A 126 12.32 11.19 -6.69
N GLU A 127 13.07 10.83 -5.64
CA GLU A 127 14.49 11.17 -5.51
C GLU A 127 15.33 10.63 -6.67
N HIS A 128 15.11 9.38 -7.07
CA HIS A 128 15.75 8.79 -8.24
C HIS A 128 15.41 9.57 -9.53
N CYS A 129 14.16 9.96 -9.75
CA CYS A 129 13.79 10.83 -10.87
C CYS A 129 14.52 12.18 -10.84
N MET A 130 14.65 12.80 -9.67
CA MET A 130 15.38 14.07 -9.52
C MET A 130 16.88 13.93 -9.80
N ARG A 131 17.45 12.72 -9.62
CA ARG A 131 18.85 12.37 -9.91
C ARG A 131 19.04 11.76 -11.30
N ASN A 132 17.97 11.55 -12.05
CA ASN A 132 17.96 10.91 -13.37
C ASN A 132 18.46 9.44 -13.35
N GLU A 133 18.08 8.69 -12.31
CA GLU A 133 18.50 7.31 -12.00
C GLU A 133 17.37 6.31 -12.24
N GLU A 134 17.62 5.27 -13.05
CA GLU A 134 16.66 4.19 -13.35
C GLU A 134 16.79 3.04 -12.33
N THR A 135 15.68 2.50 -11.84
CA THR A 135 15.65 1.40 -10.85
C THR A 135 14.40 0.54 -10.94
N ILE A 136 14.52 -0.71 -10.52
CA ILE A 136 13.43 -1.71 -10.44
C ILE A 136 13.39 -2.46 -9.09
N HIS A 137 14.23 -2.05 -8.13
CA HIS A 137 14.47 -2.83 -6.91
C HIS A 137 13.54 -2.47 -5.74
N HIS A 138 12.73 -1.42 -5.88
CA HIS A 138 11.86 -0.96 -4.81
C HIS A 138 10.52 -1.67 -4.87
N PHE A 139 10.15 -2.35 -3.79
CA PHE A 139 8.86 -3.01 -3.70
C PHE A 139 8.28 -2.99 -2.29
N LEU A 140 7.01 -3.37 -2.21
CA LEU A 140 6.23 -3.53 -0.99
C LEU A 140 5.34 -4.76 -1.16
N ILE A 141 5.23 -5.58 -0.12
CA ILE A 141 4.30 -6.71 -0.06
C ILE A 141 3.25 -6.41 1.00
N ASP A 142 2.01 -6.19 0.58
CA ASP A 142 0.85 -6.13 1.46
C ASP A 142 0.25 -7.54 1.58
N SER A 143 0.70 -8.29 2.58
CA SER A 143 0.19 -9.63 2.85
C SER A 143 -1.26 -9.64 3.34
N VAL A 144 -1.77 -8.52 3.88
CA VAL A 144 -3.15 -8.45 4.40
C VAL A 144 -4.15 -8.36 3.25
N ASN A 145 -3.82 -7.59 2.23
CA ASN A 145 -4.63 -7.44 1.03
C ASN A 145 -4.24 -8.38 -0.12
N ASP A 146 -3.19 -9.19 0.08
CA ASP A 146 -2.55 -10.04 -0.93
C ASP A 146 -2.18 -9.30 -2.23
N VAL A 147 -1.53 -8.16 -2.06
CA VAL A 147 -1.08 -7.29 -3.15
C VAL A 147 0.42 -7.07 -3.06
N GLY A 148 1.11 -7.20 -4.18
CA GLY A 148 2.49 -6.73 -4.36
C GLY A 148 2.53 -5.39 -5.07
N TYR A 149 3.36 -4.46 -4.61
CA TYR A 149 3.64 -3.21 -5.32
C TYR A 149 5.09 -3.20 -5.76
N LEU A 150 5.33 -2.98 -7.04
CA LEU A 150 6.67 -2.89 -7.62
C LEU A 150 6.85 -1.51 -8.23
N PHE A 151 7.91 -0.80 -7.83
CA PHE A 151 8.16 0.58 -8.22
C PHE A 151 9.32 0.65 -9.19
N PHE A 152 9.10 1.38 -10.28
CA PHE A 152 10.07 1.56 -11.36
C PHE A 152 10.39 3.04 -11.53
N THR A 153 11.62 3.37 -11.88
CA THR A 153 11.97 4.68 -12.44
C THR A 153 12.64 4.48 -13.79
N GLN A 154 12.17 5.18 -14.82
CA GLN A 154 12.65 5.03 -16.20
C GLN A 154 12.69 6.38 -16.93
N LYS A 155 13.57 6.51 -17.93
CA LYS A 155 13.74 7.73 -18.73
C LYS A 155 12.80 7.82 -19.93
N LEU A 156 12.34 6.68 -20.46
CA LEU A 156 11.55 6.63 -21.69
C LEU A 156 10.22 5.95 -21.44
N LEU A 157 9.14 6.64 -21.82
CA LEU A 157 7.75 6.24 -21.57
C LEU A 157 7.36 4.85 -22.10
N ILE A 158 7.99 4.35 -23.17
CA ILE A 158 7.39 3.28 -24.01
C ILE A 158 8.38 2.19 -24.47
N LYS A 159 9.70 2.36 -24.35
CA LYS A 159 10.64 1.43 -25.00
C LYS A 159 10.75 0.04 -24.34
N ASP A 160 10.31 -0.11 -23.10
CA ASP A 160 10.49 -1.32 -22.31
C ASP A 160 9.18 -1.85 -21.71
N LYS A 161 8.01 -1.59 -22.31
CA LYS A 161 6.74 -2.10 -21.77
C LYS A 161 6.76 -3.63 -21.61
N ASP A 162 7.17 -4.36 -22.63
CA ASP A 162 7.27 -5.82 -22.58
C ASP A 162 8.23 -6.30 -21.47
N TYR A 163 9.31 -5.54 -21.23
CA TYR A 163 10.24 -5.82 -20.14
C TYR A 163 9.64 -5.52 -18.77
N ILE A 164 8.93 -4.40 -18.61
CA ILE A 164 8.25 -4.05 -17.35
C ILE A 164 7.18 -5.09 -17.04
N ASP A 165 6.34 -5.44 -18.01
CA ASP A 165 5.30 -6.47 -17.88
C ASP A 165 5.94 -7.81 -17.48
N PHE A 166 7.04 -8.19 -18.15
CA PHE A 166 7.79 -9.39 -17.78
C PHE A 166 8.33 -9.35 -16.34
N VAL A 167 8.93 -8.24 -15.91
CA VAL A 167 9.45 -8.09 -14.54
C VAL A 167 8.33 -8.12 -13.50
N ILE A 168 7.17 -7.53 -13.79
CA ILE A 168 5.97 -7.59 -12.94
C ILE A 168 5.47 -9.03 -12.81
N SER A 169 5.35 -9.74 -13.93
CA SER A 169 4.98 -11.16 -13.97
C SER A 169 5.97 -12.03 -13.17
N LEU A 170 7.28 -11.78 -13.32
CA LEU A 170 8.33 -12.49 -12.59
C LEU A 170 8.28 -12.21 -11.07
N PHE A 171 8.02 -10.95 -10.69
CA PHE A 171 7.82 -10.56 -9.29
C PHE A 171 6.62 -11.27 -8.68
N LYS A 172 5.49 -11.24 -9.40
CA LYS A 172 4.26 -11.92 -9.00
C LYS A 172 4.49 -13.42 -8.78
N TYR A 173 5.20 -14.05 -9.72
CA TYR A 173 5.56 -15.47 -9.63
C TYR A 173 6.43 -15.76 -8.41
N LYS A 174 7.52 -15.00 -8.21
CA LYS A 174 8.46 -15.16 -7.09
C LYS A 174 7.76 -15.09 -5.73
N PHE A 175 6.90 -14.08 -5.55
CA PHE A 175 6.25 -13.81 -4.28
C PHE A 175 4.87 -14.46 -4.14
N LYS A 176 4.43 -15.23 -5.15
CA LYS A 176 3.17 -15.98 -5.19
C LYS A 176 1.96 -15.10 -4.87
N LYS A 177 1.92 -13.91 -5.46
CA LYS A 177 0.83 -12.95 -5.25
C LYS A 177 -0.26 -13.12 -6.29
N GLN A 178 -1.52 -12.94 -5.88
CA GLN A 178 -2.64 -12.92 -6.82
C GLN A 178 -2.68 -11.61 -7.60
N ASN A 179 -2.39 -10.51 -6.92
CA ASN A 179 -2.45 -9.16 -7.46
C ASN A 179 -1.08 -8.49 -7.36
N VAL A 180 -0.62 -7.90 -8.46
CA VAL A 180 0.57 -7.04 -8.46
C VAL A 180 0.28 -5.73 -9.17
N ILE A 181 0.74 -4.63 -8.59
CA ILE A 181 0.64 -3.28 -9.12
C ILE A 181 2.05 -2.78 -9.42
N GLY A 182 2.32 -2.51 -10.70
CA GLY A 182 3.49 -1.75 -11.14
C GLY A 182 3.22 -0.25 -11.02
N VAL A 183 4.08 0.48 -10.32
CA VAL A 183 4.06 1.94 -10.21
C VAL A 183 5.27 2.49 -10.94
N VAL A 184 5.07 2.98 -12.16
CA VAL A 184 6.15 3.34 -13.08
C VAL A 184 6.31 4.85 -13.13
N PHE A 185 7.44 5.35 -12.66
CA PHE A 185 7.80 6.76 -12.71
C PHE A 185 8.60 7.05 -13.97
N HIS A 186 8.00 7.79 -14.90
CA HIS A 186 8.64 8.24 -16.12
C HIS A 186 9.25 9.61 -15.90
N MET A 187 10.57 9.70 -16.02
CA MET A 187 11.30 10.96 -15.92
C MET A 187 11.00 11.83 -17.13
N LEU A 188 10.71 13.09 -16.85
CA LEU A 188 10.51 14.13 -17.85
C LEU A 188 11.68 15.12 -17.79
N GLU A 189 11.78 15.98 -18.81
CA GLU A 189 12.73 17.09 -18.77
C GLU A 189 12.50 18.00 -17.55
N ASP A 190 13.52 18.77 -17.17
CA ASP A 190 13.48 19.74 -16.07
C ASP A 190 13.14 19.18 -14.68
N LYS A 191 13.64 17.97 -14.37
CA LYS A 191 13.43 17.30 -13.06
C LYS A 191 11.95 17.11 -12.73
N ASN A 192 11.16 16.73 -13.73
CA ASN A 192 9.76 16.41 -13.56
C ASN A 192 9.53 14.91 -13.80
N TYR A 193 8.35 14.40 -13.45
CA TYR A 193 7.99 13.01 -13.68
C TYR A 193 6.50 12.86 -13.94
N SER A 194 6.14 11.77 -14.63
CA SER A 194 4.77 11.25 -14.67
C SER A 194 4.75 9.85 -14.06
N VAL A 195 3.57 9.40 -13.63
CA VAL A 195 3.39 8.08 -13.04
C VAL A 195 2.37 7.31 -13.85
N GLU A 196 2.74 6.12 -14.29
CA GLU A 196 1.89 5.13 -14.95
C GLU A 196 1.69 3.93 -14.03
N TRP A 197 0.56 3.26 -14.19
CA TRP A 197 0.15 2.15 -13.34
C TRP A 197 -0.12 0.93 -14.21
N ILE A 198 0.42 -0.20 -13.80
CA ILE A 198 0.20 -1.50 -14.43
C ILE A 198 -0.41 -2.40 -13.38
N TYR A 199 -1.39 -3.21 -13.75
CA TYR A 199 -2.03 -4.16 -12.85
C TYR A 199 -2.09 -5.53 -13.50
N GLU A 200 -1.59 -6.54 -12.77
CA GLU A 200 -1.69 -7.93 -13.16
C GLU A 200 -2.43 -8.74 -12.09
N SER A 201 -3.43 -9.49 -12.54
CA SER A 201 -4.21 -10.40 -11.72
C SER A 201 -4.52 -11.69 -12.47
N TYR A 202 -4.15 -12.81 -11.86
CA TYR A 202 -4.32 -14.18 -12.37
C TYR A 202 -3.88 -15.17 -11.29
N GLU A 203 -4.47 -16.36 -11.27
CA GLU A 203 -4.12 -17.39 -10.31
C GLU A 203 -2.69 -17.90 -10.50
N TYR A 204 -1.98 -18.12 -9.40
CA TYR A 204 -0.63 -18.69 -9.46
C TYR A 204 -0.64 -20.06 -10.13
N THR A 205 0.18 -20.20 -11.16
CA THR A 205 0.51 -21.47 -11.81
C THR A 205 2.02 -21.64 -11.85
N GLN A 206 2.50 -22.85 -11.56
CA GLN A 206 3.94 -23.13 -11.65
C GLN A 206 4.43 -23.03 -13.10
N ASP A 207 5.58 -22.39 -13.30
CA ASP A 207 6.19 -22.17 -14.62
C ASP A 207 7.69 -22.46 -14.54
N GLY A 208 8.14 -23.49 -15.26
CA GLY A 208 9.53 -23.92 -15.25
C GLY A 208 10.50 -22.89 -15.83
N ALA A 209 10.07 -22.07 -16.80
CA ALA A 209 10.92 -21.02 -17.35
C ALA A 209 11.14 -19.89 -16.34
N MET A 210 10.10 -19.53 -15.60
CA MET A 210 10.22 -18.54 -14.51
C MET A 210 11.10 -19.06 -13.37
N ASP A 211 11.02 -20.36 -13.04
CA ASP A 211 11.89 -21.00 -12.05
C ASP A 211 13.37 -20.92 -12.44
N GLU A 212 13.71 -21.18 -13.71
CA GLU A 212 15.08 -21.06 -14.24
C GLU A 212 15.61 -19.61 -14.14
N ILE A 213 14.81 -18.63 -14.58
CA ILE A 213 15.21 -17.22 -14.55
C ILE A 213 15.45 -16.73 -13.11
N LEU A 214 14.62 -17.13 -12.14
CA LEU A 214 14.79 -16.75 -10.74
C LEU A 214 16.03 -17.37 -10.08
N GLN A 215 16.55 -18.48 -10.62
CA GLN A 215 17.82 -19.07 -10.16
C GLN A 215 19.02 -18.30 -10.69
N GLU A 216 18.94 -17.79 -11.92
CA GLU A 216 20.03 -17.06 -12.58
C GLU A 216 20.10 -15.58 -12.16
N GLU A 217 18.95 -14.93 -11.94
CA GLU A 217 18.84 -13.48 -11.71
C GLU A 217 18.21 -13.14 -10.35
N PRO A 218 19.01 -12.89 -9.30
CA PRO A 218 18.53 -12.64 -7.94
C PRO A 218 18.06 -11.19 -7.72
N LEU A 219 17.22 -10.65 -8.61
CA LEU A 219 16.77 -9.24 -8.69
C LEU A 219 16.29 -8.64 -7.36
N TRP A 220 15.75 -9.49 -6.47
CA TRP A 220 15.16 -9.10 -5.19
C TRP A 220 15.77 -9.79 -3.96
N ASN A 221 16.95 -10.43 -4.10
CA ASN A 221 17.58 -11.14 -2.97
C ASN A 221 18.21 -10.18 -1.93
N ASN A 222 18.45 -8.92 -2.29
CA ASN A 222 18.99 -7.88 -1.40
C ASN A 222 17.94 -6.90 -0.90
N ALA A 223 16.65 -7.19 -1.13
CA ALA A 223 15.61 -6.40 -0.49
C ALA A 223 15.73 -6.64 1.01
N LYS A 224 16.26 -5.65 1.73
CA LYS A 224 15.97 -5.53 3.15
C LYS A 224 14.45 -5.60 3.26
N MET A 225 13.92 -6.75 3.69
CA MET A 225 12.67 -6.74 4.42
C MET A 225 12.90 -5.70 5.50
N LEU A 226 12.19 -4.57 5.40
CA LEU A 226 12.20 -3.62 6.50
C LEU A 226 11.48 -4.35 7.61
N ASP A 227 12.28 -5.00 8.46
CA ASP A 227 11.81 -5.78 9.59
C ASP A 227 10.80 -4.95 10.40
N ASN A 228 9.77 -5.66 10.88
CA ASN A 228 8.64 -5.12 11.64
C ASN A 228 9.11 -4.20 12.77
#